data_AF-A0A1L0BAT2-F1
#
_entry.id   AF-A0A1L0BAT2-F1
#
_cell.length_a   1.000
_cell.length_b   1.000
_cell.length_c   1.000
_cell.angle_alpha   90.00
_cell.angle_beta   90.00
_cell.angle_gamma   90.00
#
_symmetry.space_group_name_H-M   'P 1'
#
loop_
_entity.id
_entity.type
_entity.pdbx_description
1 polymer ?
#
loop_
_entity_poly.entity_id
_entity_poly.type
_entity_poly.pdbx_seq_one_letter_code
_entity_poly.pdbx_strand_id
1 'polypeptide(L)'
;MTMAELLYKPKSEPQRAPVLLLTPENCRSSTRIRAFLLLSRIAADDTIRQHLNEIKPKQCDDYFSRSILPQWIARQEAIQYCSDYARDLHNKTESEKVEVSGNYDLRIDPYALKDANERLVKQFSECSNIENWVANELSVESIIKEQTVNVLNDKCYYKDWLADFRQALHK
;
A
#
# COMPACT_ATOMS: atom_id res chain seq x y z
N MET A 1 17.14 36.40 -11.84
CA MET A 1 16.39 35.17 -12.19
C MET A 1 16.62 34.87 -13.64
N THR A 2 17.48 33.89 -13.92
CA THR A 2 17.86 33.50 -15.28
C THR A 2 16.80 32.58 -15.89
N MET A 3 16.49 32.76 -17.18
CA MET A 3 15.53 31.94 -17.96
C MET A 3 15.80 30.42 -17.93
N ALA A 4 16.99 29.98 -17.48
CA ALA A 4 17.34 28.58 -17.30
C ALA A 4 16.57 27.89 -16.15
N GLU A 5 16.12 28.61 -15.13
CA GLU A 5 15.37 28.04 -14.00
C GLU A 5 13.91 27.71 -14.36
N LEU A 6 13.35 28.32 -15.41
CA LEU A 6 11.99 28.03 -15.89
C LEU A 6 11.89 26.74 -16.72
N LEU A 7 13.03 26.15 -17.11
CA LEU A 7 13.11 24.93 -17.91
C LEU A 7 13.65 23.73 -17.12
N TYR A 8 14.09 23.94 -15.87
CA TYR A 8 14.50 22.85 -15.00
C TYR A 8 13.26 22.23 -14.34
N LYS A 9 12.67 21.20 -14.98
CA LYS A 9 11.80 20.28 -14.26
C LYS A 9 12.69 19.57 -13.22
N PRO A 10 12.47 19.79 -11.90
CA PRO A 10 13.21 19.02 -10.91
C PRO A 10 12.98 17.54 -11.20
N LYS A 11 14.02 16.71 -11.03
CA LYS A 11 13.84 15.26 -10.93
C LYS A 11 12.74 15.06 -9.91
N SER A 12 11.62 14.46 -10.33
CA SER A 12 10.51 14.14 -9.44
C SER A 12 11.08 13.26 -8.34
N GLU A 13 11.19 13.82 -7.14
CA GLU A 13 11.47 13.07 -5.93
C GLU A 13 10.45 11.93 -5.83
N PRO A 14 10.82 10.72 -5.37
CA PRO A 14 9.86 9.64 -5.21
C PRO A 14 8.72 10.16 -4.33
N GLN A 15 7.55 10.36 -4.92
CA GLN A 15 6.37 10.75 -4.18
C GLN A 15 6.08 9.58 -3.24
N ARG A 16 6.28 9.81 -1.94
CA ARG A 16 5.93 8.87 -0.89
C ARG A 16 4.46 8.95 -0.57
N ALA A 17 3.95 7.94 0.13
CA ALA A 17 2.61 7.98 0.67
C ALA A 17 2.43 9.23 1.55
N PRO A 18 1.29 9.94 1.45
CA PRO A 18 1.04 11.08 2.31
C PRO A 18 1.11 10.66 3.79
N VAL A 19 1.90 11.36 4.61
CA VAL A 19 2.11 10.98 6.03
C VAL A 19 0.79 10.91 6.81
N LEU A 20 -0.18 11.77 6.50
CA LEU A 20 -1.52 11.77 7.10
C LEU A 20 -2.34 10.51 6.78
N LEU A 21 -1.94 9.75 5.75
CA LEU A 21 -2.55 8.49 5.38
C LEU A 21 -2.03 7.33 6.25
N LEU A 22 -0.79 7.39 6.71
CA LEU A 22 -0.10 6.33 7.45
C LEU A 22 -0.47 6.36 8.93
N THR A 23 -1.71 5.97 9.24
CA THR A 23 -2.21 5.88 10.63
C THR A 23 -2.97 4.57 10.87
N PRO A 24 -2.97 4.04 12.11
CA PRO A 24 -3.71 2.82 12.44
C PRO A 24 -5.21 2.90 12.14
N GLU A 25 -5.81 4.06 12.38
CA GLU A 25 -7.23 4.32 12.11
C GLU A 25 -7.58 4.17 10.62
N ASN A 26 -6.67 4.61 9.75
CA ASN A 26 -6.85 4.45 8.31
C ASN A 26 -6.72 2.99 7.87
N CYS A 27 -5.93 2.15 8.56
CA CYS A 27 -5.88 0.71 8.29
C CYS A 27 -7.14 -0.02 8.78
N ARG A 28 -7.71 0.39 9.92
CA ARG A 28 -8.96 -0.16 10.48
C ARG A 28 -10.15 0.14 9.57
N SER A 29 -10.34 1.40 9.16
CA SER A 29 -11.46 1.79 8.29
C SER A 29 -11.22 1.46 6.81
N SER A 30 -9.97 1.43 6.34
CA SER A 30 -9.53 1.26 4.94
C SER A 30 -10.01 2.32 3.93
N THR A 31 -11.07 3.08 4.22
CA THR A 31 -11.74 3.99 3.27
C THR A 31 -10.79 5.01 2.64
N ARG A 32 -9.97 5.68 3.45
CA ARG A 32 -9.03 6.71 2.96
C ARG A 32 -7.90 6.10 2.13
N ILE A 33 -7.39 4.94 2.54
CA ILE A 33 -6.32 4.23 1.82
C ILE A 33 -6.85 3.74 0.48
N ARG A 34 -8.02 3.10 0.44
CA ARG A 34 -8.64 2.65 -0.80
C ARG A 34 -8.95 3.79 -1.75
N ALA A 35 -9.42 4.94 -1.25
CA ALA A 35 -9.62 6.13 -2.07
C ALA A 35 -8.30 6.65 -2.67
N PHE A 36 -7.22 6.66 -1.87
CA PHE A 36 -5.89 6.98 -2.36
C PHE A 36 -5.41 5.99 -3.44
N LEU A 37 -5.53 4.68 -3.20
CA LEU A 37 -5.14 3.64 -4.16
C LEU A 37 -5.91 3.79 -5.48
N LEU A 38 -7.22 4.01 -5.41
CA LEU A 38 -8.07 4.25 -6.58
C LEU A 38 -7.59 5.45 -7.39
N LEU A 39 -7.41 6.61 -6.76
CA LEU A 39 -6.97 7.83 -7.44
C LEU A 39 -5.56 7.67 -8.04
N SER A 40 -4.66 6.99 -7.33
CA SER A 40 -3.31 6.70 -7.83
C SER A 40 -3.34 5.79 -9.06
N ARG A 41 -4.19 4.76 -9.08
CA ARG A 41 -4.37 3.85 -10.23
C ARG A 41 -4.94 4.59 -11.45
N ILE A 42 -5.93 5.45 -11.25
CA ILE A 42 -6.49 6.29 -12.32
C ILE A 42 -5.42 7.20 -12.92
N ALA A 43 -4.60 7.83 -12.06
CA ALA A 43 -3.59 8.78 -12.48
C ALA A 43 -2.39 8.13 -13.20
N ALA A 44 -2.06 6.87 -12.89
CA ALA A 44 -0.86 6.21 -13.41
C ALA A 44 -1.15 5.09 -14.43
N ASP A 45 -2.04 4.17 -14.09
CA ASP A 45 -2.21 2.89 -14.76
C ASP A 45 -3.40 2.91 -15.74
N ASP A 46 -4.57 3.44 -15.36
CA ASP A 46 -5.77 3.41 -16.22
C ASP A 46 -5.61 4.27 -17.48
N THR A 47 -4.88 5.38 -17.35
CA THR A 47 -4.62 6.34 -18.45
C THR A 47 -3.35 6.02 -19.23
N ILE A 48 -2.62 4.95 -18.88
CA ILE A 48 -1.29 4.67 -19.45
C ILE A 48 -1.33 4.57 -20.98
N ARG A 49 -2.33 3.88 -21.56
CA ARG A 49 -2.43 3.71 -23.01
C ARG A 49 -2.59 5.05 -23.73
N GLN A 50 -3.32 5.99 -23.13
CA GLN A 50 -3.53 7.32 -23.71
C GLN A 50 -2.22 8.11 -23.71
N HIS A 51 -1.53 8.17 -22.57
CA HIS A 51 -0.24 8.85 -22.46
C HIS A 51 0.85 8.24 -23.33
N LEU A 52 0.91 6.90 -23.44
CA LEU A 52 1.91 6.25 -24.30
C LEU A 52 1.70 6.51 -25.79
N ASN A 53 0.46 6.82 -26.23
CA ASN A 53 0.21 7.20 -27.62
C ASN A 53 0.69 8.64 -27.94
N GLU A 54 0.89 9.49 -26.93
CA GLU A 54 1.33 10.88 -27.07
C GLU A 54 2.86 11.03 -27.08
N ILE A 55 3.58 10.04 -26.55
CA ILE A 55 5.04 10.07 -26.41
C ILE A 55 5.75 9.20 -27.45
N LYS A 56 7.03 9.49 -27.69
CA LYS A 56 7.89 8.64 -28.53
C LYS A 56 8.42 7.45 -27.73
N PRO A 57 8.67 6.27 -28.34
CA PRO A 57 9.19 5.09 -27.61
C PRO A 57 10.47 5.33 -26.81
N LYS A 58 11.33 6.26 -27.26
CA LYS A 58 12.57 6.63 -26.55
C LYS A 58 12.33 7.39 -25.23
N GLN A 59 11.11 7.89 -25.00
CA GLN A 59 10.74 8.67 -23.81
C GLN A 59 10.02 7.81 -22.75
N CYS A 60 9.87 6.50 -22.98
CA CYS A 60 9.19 5.61 -22.05
C CYS A 60 9.90 5.51 -20.69
N ASP A 61 11.24 5.43 -20.66
CA ASP A 61 12.02 5.41 -19.41
C ASP A 61 11.80 6.67 -18.56
N ASP A 62 11.79 7.84 -19.22
CA ASP A 62 11.53 9.12 -18.57
C ASP A 62 10.10 9.20 -18.04
N TYR A 63 9.13 8.69 -18.82
CA TYR A 63 7.73 8.64 -18.39
C TYR A 63 7.52 7.70 -17.20
N PHE A 64 8.08 6.49 -17.26
CA PHE A 64 7.99 5.50 -16.19
C PHE A 64 8.59 6.04 -14.89
N SER A 65 9.81 6.58 -14.95
CA SER A 65 10.51 7.10 -13.77
C SER A 65 9.83 8.33 -13.14
N ARG A 66 9.16 9.18 -13.94
CA ARG A 66 8.54 10.42 -13.45
C ARG A 66 7.08 10.26 -13.03
N SER A 67 6.34 9.40 -13.71
CA SER A 67 4.88 9.30 -13.54
C SER A 67 4.47 8.03 -12.80
N ILE A 68 4.91 6.87 -13.28
CA ILE A 68 4.43 5.56 -12.79
C ILE A 68 5.16 5.15 -11.51
N LEU A 69 6.49 5.17 -11.54
CA LEU A 69 7.34 4.71 -10.44
C LEU A 69 7.02 5.37 -9.09
N PRO A 70 6.91 6.71 -8.97
CA PRO A 70 6.56 7.33 -7.69
C PRO A 70 5.16 6.90 -7.19
N GLN A 71 4.19 6.75 -8.09
CA GLN A 71 2.85 6.30 -7.73
C GLN A 71 2.88 4.87 -7.19
N TRP A 72 3.61 3.96 -7.83
CA TRP A 72 3.77 2.59 -7.36
C TRP A 72 4.46 2.51 -6.00
N ILE A 73 5.47 3.34 -5.75
CA ILE A 73 6.15 3.42 -4.45
C ILE A 73 5.19 3.89 -3.37
N ALA A 74 4.44 4.96 -3.62
CA ALA A 74 3.46 5.50 -2.66
C ALA A 74 2.37 4.47 -2.31
N ARG A 75 1.87 3.71 -3.30
CA ARG A 75 0.91 2.63 -3.07
C ARG A 75 1.50 1.49 -2.26
N GLN A 76 2.73 1.08 -2.57
CA GLN A 76 3.42 0.03 -1.83
C GLN A 76 3.63 0.42 -0.37
N GLU A 77 4.07 1.66 -0.10
CA GLU A 77 4.29 2.17 1.25
C GLU A 77 2.99 2.17 2.07
N ALA A 78 1.87 2.61 1.49
CA ALA A 78 0.58 2.63 2.16
C ALA A 78 0.08 1.22 2.52
N ILE A 79 0.23 0.25 1.60
CA ILE A 79 -0.19 -1.15 1.84
C ILE A 79 0.76 -1.83 2.84
N GLN A 80 2.07 -1.58 2.73
CA GLN A 80 3.08 -2.14 3.61
C GLN A 80 2.90 -1.67 5.06
N TYR A 81 2.62 -0.38 5.26
CA TYR A 81 2.32 0.16 6.58
C TYR A 81 1.17 -0.62 7.26
N CYS A 82 0.08 -0.89 6.55
CA CYS A 82 -1.02 -1.65 7.12
C CYS A 82 -0.73 -3.14 7.29
N SER A 83 0.14 -3.74 6.46
CA SER A 83 0.56 -5.13 6.66
C SER A 83 1.44 -5.29 7.90
N ASP A 84 2.32 -4.33 8.16
CA ASP A 84 3.17 -4.31 9.36
C ASP A 84 2.34 -4.03 10.62
N TYR A 85 1.38 -3.09 10.54
CA TYR A 85 0.43 -2.83 11.61
C TYR A 85 -0.44 -4.06 11.93
N ALA A 86 -0.91 -4.79 10.92
CA ALA A 86 -1.67 -6.03 11.12
C ALA A 86 -0.83 -7.08 11.86
N ARG A 87 0.46 -7.21 11.52
CA ARG A 87 1.38 -8.14 12.19
C ARG A 87 1.61 -7.78 13.66
N ASP A 88 1.78 -6.49 13.95
CA ASP A 88 1.91 -6.00 15.33
C ASP A 88 0.64 -6.29 16.15
N LEU A 89 -0.52 -5.99 15.56
CA LEU A 89 -1.82 -6.26 16.19
C LEU A 89 -2.00 -7.76 16.46
N HIS A 90 -1.67 -8.62 15.51
CA HIS A 90 -1.73 -10.07 15.67
C HIS A 90 -0.88 -10.55 16.86
N ASN A 91 0.38 -10.10 16.96
CA ASN A 91 1.28 -10.47 18.05
C ASN A 91 0.76 -10.00 19.42
N LYS A 92 0.18 -8.80 19.47
CA LYS A 92 -0.48 -8.28 20.68
C LYS A 92 -1.68 -9.12 21.08
N THR A 93 -2.55 -9.48 20.13
CA THR A 93 -3.73 -10.32 20.40
C THR A 93 -3.35 -11.72 20.88
N GLU A 94 -2.27 -12.31 20.34
CA GLU A 94 -1.81 -13.62 20.78
C GLU A 94 -1.23 -13.56 22.20
N SER A 95 -0.58 -12.46 22.57
CA SER A 95 -0.10 -12.24 23.94
C SER A 95 -1.28 -12.09 24.92
N GLU A 96 -2.30 -11.31 24.56
CA GLU A 96 -3.51 -11.14 25.39
C GLU A 96 -4.28 -12.46 25.55
N LYS A 97 -4.35 -13.30 24.51
CA LYS A 97 -4.96 -14.63 24.58
C LYS A 97 -4.28 -15.54 25.62
N VAL A 98 -2.94 -15.50 25.72
CA VAL A 98 -2.20 -16.25 26.74
C VAL A 98 -2.56 -15.76 28.15
N GLU A 99 -2.74 -14.44 28.34
CA GLU A 99 -3.22 -13.87 29.60
C GLU A 99 -4.67 -14.27 29.91
N VAL A 100 -5.56 -14.36 28.90
CA VAL A 100 -6.93 -14.87 29.10
C VAL A 100 -6.96 -16.34 29.51
N SER A 101 -5.99 -17.13 29.06
CA SER A 101 -5.81 -18.49 29.59
C SER A 101 -5.25 -18.50 31.03
N GLY A 102 -4.72 -17.37 31.50
CA GLY A 102 -4.22 -17.15 32.85
C GLY A 102 -5.36 -16.95 33.85
N ASN A 103 -5.32 -17.78 34.90
CA ASN A 103 -6.25 -17.92 36.01
C ASN A 103 -7.03 -16.64 36.43
N TYR A 104 -8.27 -16.49 35.94
CA TYR A 104 -9.24 -15.54 36.48
C TYR A 104 -9.84 -16.10 37.78
N ASP A 105 -9.79 -15.33 38.88
CA ASP A 105 -10.54 -15.67 40.09
C ASP A 105 -12.02 -15.30 39.91
N LEU A 106 -12.82 -16.25 39.45
CA LEU A 106 -14.27 -16.12 39.25
C LEU A 106 -15.03 -15.79 40.55
N ARG A 107 -14.39 -15.95 41.72
CA ARG A 107 -14.97 -15.57 43.01
C ARG A 107 -14.96 -14.06 43.23
N ILE A 108 -14.00 -13.35 42.62
CA ILE A 108 -13.91 -11.88 42.68
C ILE A 108 -14.84 -11.26 41.64
N ASP A 109 -14.88 -11.83 40.43
CA ASP A 109 -15.74 -11.37 39.34
C ASP A 109 -16.24 -12.56 38.48
N PRO A 110 -17.54 -12.92 38.56
CA PRO A 110 -18.15 -13.99 37.77
C PRO A 110 -18.13 -13.75 36.25
N TYR A 111 -17.97 -12.50 35.78
CA TYR A 111 -18.03 -12.14 34.35
C TYR A 111 -16.67 -11.91 33.72
N ALA A 112 -15.59 -11.84 34.51
CA ALA A 112 -14.24 -11.50 34.02
C ALA A 112 -13.78 -12.34 32.80
N LEU A 113 -14.01 -13.66 32.84
CA LEU A 113 -13.65 -14.56 31.75
C LEU A 113 -14.47 -14.30 30.47
N LYS A 114 -15.77 -14.03 30.61
CA LYS A 114 -16.66 -13.73 29.48
C LYS A 114 -16.24 -12.42 28.83
N ASP A 115 -16.04 -11.38 29.63
CA ASP A 115 -15.67 -10.06 29.13
C ASP A 115 -14.30 -10.08 28.45
N ALA A 116 -13.35 -10.87 28.98
CA ALA A 116 -12.05 -11.09 28.36
C ALA A 116 -12.17 -11.79 27.00
N ASN A 117 -12.97 -12.85 26.90
CA ASN A 117 -13.24 -13.53 25.64
C ASN A 117 -13.92 -12.60 24.62
N GLU A 118 -14.88 -11.78 25.05
CA GLU A 118 -15.54 -10.83 24.16
C GLU A 118 -14.57 -9.77 23.61
N ARG A 119 -13.65 -9.25 24.44
CA ARG A 119 -12.59 -8.33 23.99
C ARG A 119 -11.70 -9.01 22.95
N LEU A 120 -11.28 -10.25 23.24
CA LEU A 120 -10.40 -11.02 22.39
C LEU A 120 -11.03 -11.30 21.01
N VAL A 121 -12.30 -11.72 20.98
CA VAL A 121 -13.04 -11.97 19.73
C VAL A 121 -13.16 -10.69 18.89
N LYS A 122 -13.42 -9.54 19.51
CA LYS A 122 -13.49 -8.25 18.81
C LYS A 122 -12.15 -7.90 18.16
N GLN A 123 -11.05 -8.02 18.90
CA GLN A 123 -9.72 -7.73 18.37
C GLN A 123 -9.32 -8.68 17.24
N PHE A 124 -9.59 -9.98 17.36
CA PHE A 124 -9.32 -10.95 16.28
C PHE A 124 -10.15 -10.64 15.02
N SER A 125 -11.41 -10.25 15.19
CA SER A 125 -12.26 -9.84 14.06
C SER A 125 -11.68 -8.61 13.36
N GLU A 126 -11.24 -7.59 14.11
CA GLU A 126 -10.56 -6.42 13.56
C GLU A 126 -9.27 -6.78 12.82
N CYS A 127 -8.43 -7.63 13.42
CA CYS A 127 -7.17 -8.08 12.81
C CYS A 127 -7.42 -8.81 11.49
N SER A 128 -8.35 -9.79 11.49
CA SER A 128 -8.70 -10.56 10.30
C SER A 128 -9.25 -9.66 9.19
N ASN A 129 -10.09 -8.67 9.53
CA ASN A 129 -10.59 -7.71 8.54
C ASN A 129 -9.45 -6.96 7.86
N ILE A 130 -8.44 -6.53 8.63
CA ILE A 130 -7.27 -5.82 8.09
C ILE A 130 -6.46 -6.72 7.16
N GLU A 131 -6.12 -7.93 7.60
CA GLU A 131 -5.35 -8.89 6.82
C GLU A 131 -6.04 -9.23 5.49
N ASN A 132 -7.36 -9.47 5.53
CA ASN A 132 -8.15 -9.80 4.35
C ASN A 132 -8.11 -8.68 3.31
N TRP A 133 -8.33 -7.41 3.72
CA TRP A 133 -8.32 -6.32 2.75
C TRP A 133 -6.90 -6.02 2.24
N VAL A 134 -5.87 -6.10 3.10
CA VAL A 134 -4.47 -5.91 2.68
C VAL A 134 -4.07 -6.99 1.67
N ALA A 135 -4.40 -8.26 1.90
CA ALA A 135 -4.12 -9.34 0.97
C ALA A 135 -4.81 -9.13 -0.39
N ASN A 136 -6.05 -8.66 -0.38
CA ASN A 136 -6.78 -8.32 -1.60
C ASN A 136 -6.09 -7.18 -2.36
N GLU A 137 -5.69 -6.10 -1.68
CA GLU A 137 -4.99 -4.98 -2.34
C GLU A 137 -3.61 -5.40 -2.87
N LEU A 138 -2.89 -6.28 -2.18
CA LEU A 138 -1.62 -6.83 -2.69
C LEU A 138 -1.82 -7.65 -3.96
N SER A 139 -2.87 -8.49 -4.02
CA SER A 139 -3.24 -9.23 -5.22
C SER A 139 -3.60 -8.29 -6.36
N VAL A 140 -4.45 -7.28 -6.11
CA VAL A 140 -4.83 -6.26 -7.10
C VAL A 140 -3.60 -5.51 -7.61
N GLU A 141 -2.69 -5.08 -6.73
CA GLU A 141 -1.46 -4.40 -7.15
C GLU A 141 -0.56 -5.28 -8.02
N SER A 142 -0.46 -6.60 -7.75
CA SER A 142 0.29 -7.49 -8.64
C SER A 142 -0.30 -7.56 -10.05
N ILE A 143 -1.63 -7.64 -10.16
CA ILE A 143 -2.34 -7.69 -11.45
C ILE A 143 -2.16 -6.37 -12.20
N ILE A 144 -2.36 -5.23 -11.52
CA ILE A 144 -2.23 -3.92 -12.15
C ILE A 144 -0.81 -3.70 -12.64
N LYS A 145 0.21 -4.02 -11.83
CA LYS A 145 1.62 -3.89 -12.23
C LYS A 145 1.92 -4.75 -13.47
N GLU A 146 1.46 -5.99 -13.50
CA GLU A 146 1.62 -6.87 -14.67
C GLU A 146 0.95 -6.29 -15.92
N GLN A 147 -0.29 -5.81 -15.80
CA GLN A 147 -1.02 -5.21 -16.91
C GLN A 147 -0.32 -3.96 -17.44
N THR A 148 0.10 -3.06 -16.55
CA THR A 148 0.84 -1.84 -16.90
C THR A 148 2.16 -2.19 -17.61
N VAL A 149 2.88 -3.21 -17.15
CA VAL A 149 4.11 -3.71 -17.79
C VAL A 149 3.83 -4.28 -19.18
N ASN A 150 2.77 -5.04 -19.36
CA ASN A 150 2.38 -5.55 -20.67
C ASN A 150 2.12 -4.41 -21.65
N VAL A 151 1.41 -3.36 -21.22
CA VAL A 151 1.17 -2.17 -22.04
C VAL A 151 2.47 -1.42 -22.37
N LEU A 152 3.38 -1.29 -21.41
CA LEU A 152 4.70 -0.71 -21.64
C LEU A 152 5.49 -1.52 -22.66
N ASN A 153 5.49 -2.84 -22.54
CA ASN A 153 6.19 -3.72 -23.49
C ASN A 153 5.57 -3.69 -24.90
N ASP A 154 4.25 -3.50 -25.03
CA ASP A 154 3.57 -3.40 -26.33
C ASP A 154 3.93 -2.12 -27.10
N LYS A 155 4.04 -0.99 -26.39
CA LYS A 155 4.24 0.34 -27.00
C LYS A 155 5.69 0.80 -27.01
N CYS A 156 6.45 0.37 -26.00
CA CYS A 156 7.86 0.65 -25.87
C CYS A 156 8.66 -0.61 -26.30
N TYR A 157 9.89 -0.75 -25.82
CA TYR A 157 10.70 -1.95 -26.00
C TYR A 157 10.56 -2.86 -24.77
N TYR A 158 10.87 -4.14 -24.97
CA TYR A 158 10.94 -5.11 -23.89
C TYR A 158 12.01 -4.72 -22.87
N LYS A 159 11.60 -4.53 -21.62
CA LYS A 159 12.46 -4.23 -20.46
C LYS A 159 11.84 -4.83 -19.21
N ASP A 160 12.66 -5.23 -18.23
CA ASP A 160 12.15 -5.62 -16.91
C ASP A 160 11.86 -4.36 -16.05
N TRP A 161 10.70 -3.75 -16.30
CA TRP A 161 10.20 -2.62 -15.53
C TRP A 161 9.95 -2.95 -14.05
N LEU A 162 9.69 -4.23 -13.73
CA LEU A 162 9.50 -4.67 -12.35
C LEU A 162 10.83 -4.73 -11.60
N ALA A 163 11.93 -5.09 -12.27
CA ALA A 163 13.27 -4.99 -11.67
C ALA A 163 13.62 -3.55 -11.30
N ASP A 164 13.32 -2.59 -12.16
CA ASP A 164 13.53 -1.17 -11.88
C ASP A 164 12.74 -0.74 -10.64
N PHE A 165 11.47 -1.16 -10.52
CA PHE A 165 10.66 -0.92 -9.33
C PHE A 165 11.27 -1.54 -8.07
N ARG A 166 11.67 -2.82 -8.12
CA ARG A 166 12.33 -3.50 -6.99
C ARG A 166 13.61 -2.78 -6.58
N GLN A 167 14.42 -2.33 -7.54
CA GLN A 167 15.64 -1.59 -7.26
C GLN A 167 15.34 -0.23 -6.61
N ALA A 168 14.27 0.45 -7.03
CA ALA A 168 13.87 1.72 -6.47
C ALA A 168 13.37 1.62 -5.03
N LEU A 169 12.81 0.47 -4.61
CA LEU A 169 12.42 0.23 -3.21
C LEU A 169 13.63 0.08 -2.27
N HIS A 170 14.78 -0.34 -2.78
CA HIS A 170 16.00 -0.58 -2.00
C HIS A 170 16.97 0.60 -1.99
N LYS A 171 16.67 1.68 -2.72
CA LYS A 171 17.46 2.91 -2.77
C LYS A 171 16.91 3.94 -1.80
#